data_AF-A0A3D3CNW4-F1
#
_entry.id   AF-A0A3D3CNW4-F1
#
_cell.length_a   1.000
_cell.length_b   1.000
_cell.length_c   1.000
_cell.angle_alpha   90.00
_cell.angle_beta   90.00
_cell.angle_gamma   90.00
#
_symmetry.space_group_name_H-M   'P 1'
#
loop_
_entity.id
_entity.type
_entity.pdbx_description
1 polymer ?
#
loop_
_entity_poly.entity_id
_entity_poly.type
_entity_poly.pdbx_seq_one_letter_code
_entity_poly.pdbx_strand_id
1 'polypeptide(L)'
;MEAATFGAYEVLHRPLREESVVAMLNELRDFMEEIKDNVPIESLPPTPTCAIVGNSPIIMDVCKKLARLSQVDAPVLVTGETGTGKELIAESIAQLSSRFGKPFVVVNCAAVPETLIESELFGFEKGSFTGAIAAKEGMLKIADEGCVFFDEVGELPLALQGKLLRFLQTQSFYPIGSTKEVHVDVRVISATNRDLS
;
A
#
# COMPACT_ATOMS: atom_id res chain seq x y z
N MET A 1 -18.58 -31.41 -20.79
CA MET A 1 -17.72 -30.40 -21.45
C MET A 1 -17.66 -29.07 -20.70
N GLU A 2 -18.33 -28.88 -19.55
CA GLU A 2 -18.34 -27.58 -18.85
C GLU A 2 -17.06 -27.27 -18.05
N ALA A 3 -16.25 -28.26 -17.68
CA ALA A 3 -15.08 -28.07 -16.80
C ALA A 3 -13.87 -27.38 -17.48
N ALA A 4 -13.68 -27.54 -18.80
CA ALA A 4 -12.61 -26.85 -19.53
C ALA A 4 -12.84 -25.33 -19.60
N THR A 5 -14.10 -24.90 -19.57
CA THR A 5 -14.51 -23.49 -19.56
C THR A 5 -14.17 -22.75 -18.26
N PHE A 6 -13.92 -23.48 -17.16
CA PHE A 6 -13.54 -22.92 -15.86
C PHE A 6 -12.03 -23.04 -15.56
N GLY A 7 -11.21 -23.32 -16.58
CA GLY A 7 -9.75 -23.34 -16.43
C GLY A 7 -9.17 -24.66 -15.91
N ALA A 8 -9.90 -25.77 -16.02
CA ALA A 8 -9.31 -27.09 -15.80
C ALA A 8 -8.35 -27.42 -16.96
N TYR A 9 -7.09 -27.73 -16.63
CA TYR A 9 -6.05 -28.09 -17.61
C TYR A 9 -6.46 -29.30 -18.46
N GLU A 10 -6.98 -30.35 -17.81
CA GLU A 10 -7.56 -31.51 -18.49
C GLU A 10 -8.53 -32.25 -17.57
N VAL A 11 -9.48 -33.01 -18.14
CA VAL A 11 -10.54 -33.71 -17.40
C VAL A 11 -10.42 -35.21 -17.64
N LEU A 12 -10.11 -35.98 -16.59
CA LEU A 12 -10.04 -37.44 -16.68
C LEU A 12 -11.40 -38.10 -16.42
N HIS A 13 -11.76 -39.06 -17.28
CA HIS A 13 -12.98 -39.85 -17.15
C HIS A 13 -12.70 -41.19 -16.46
N ARG A 14 -13.64 -41.63 -15.62
CA ARG A 14 -13.56 -42.93 -14.94
C ARG A 14 -13.91 -44.09 -15.90
N PRO A 15 -13.35 -45.31 -15.69
CA PRO A 15 -12.39 -45.67 -14.64
C PRO A 15 -10.97 -45.18 -14.94
N LEU A 16 -10.33 -44.61 -13.93
CA LEU A 16 -8.98 -44.05 -14.03
C LEU A 16 -7.96 -45.18 -14.10
N ARG A 17 -7.11 -45.18 -15.13
CA ARG A 17 -5.99 -46.11 -15.27
C ARG A 17 -4.75 -45.49 -14.63
N GLU A 18 -3.99 -46.25 -13.85
CA GLU A 18 -2.80 -45.76 -13.13
C GLU A 18 -1.80 -45.08 -14.08
N GLU A 19 -1.58 -45.68 -15.26
CA GLU A 19 -0.69 -45.14 -16.29
C GLU A 19 -1.09 -43.73 -16.76
N SER A 20 -2.39 -43.50 -16.94
CA SER A 20 -2.93 -42.21 -17.40
C SER A 20 -2.82 -41.12 -16.33
N VAL A 21 -2.89 -41.50 -15.05
CA VAL A 21 -2.74 -40.56 -13.93
C VAL A 21 -1.26 -40.19 -13.75
N VAL A 22 -0.36 -41.17 -13.86
CA VAL A 22 1.09 -40.92 -13.72
C VAL A 22 1.61 -40.06 -14.87
N ALA A 23 1.15 -40.30 -16.11
CA ALA A 23 1.51 -39.47 -17.26
C ALA A 23 1.10 -38.00 -17.06
N MET A 24 -0.14 -37.76 -16.63
CA MET A 24 -0.66 -36.41 -16.38
C MET A 24 0.07 -35.70 -15.23
N LEU A 25 0.42 -36.43 -14.16
CA LEU A 25 1.20 -35.85 -13.06
C LEU A 25 2.61 -35.44 -13.48
N ASN A 26 3.25 -36.21 -14.36
CA ASN A 26 4.56 -35.86 -14.90
C ASN A 26 4.47 -34.64 -15.83
N GLU A 27 3.47 -34.59 -16.73
CA GLU A 27 3.25 -33.44 -17.60
C GLU A 27 2.95 -32.16 -16.81
N LEU A 28 2.11 -32.22 -15.76
CA LEU A 28 1.85 -31.08 -14.89
C LEU A 28 3.09 -30.61 -14.14
N ARG A 29 3.95 -31.55 -13.71
CA ARG A 29 5.19 -31.22 -13.01
C ARG A 29 6.16 -30.50 -13.94
N ASP A 30 6.34 -31.01 -15.15
CA ASP A 30 7.24 -30.41 -16.14
C ASP A 30 6.71 -29.03 -16.60
N PHE A 31 5.39 -28.88 -16.76
CA PHE A 31 4.75 -27.59 -17.02
C PHE A 31 4.93 -26.58 -15.87
N MET A 32 4.85 -27.04 -14.61
CA MET A 32 5.13 -26.20 -13.45
C MET A 32 6.59 -25.75 -13.36
N GLU A 33 7.53 -26.59 -13.77
CA GLU A 33 8.95 -26.23 -13.85
C GLU A 33 9.21 -25.21 -14.97
N GLU A 34 8.58 -25.37 -16.15
CA GLU A 34 8.65 -24.37 -17.23
C GLU A 34 8.06 -23.01 -16.84
N ILE A 35 6.94 -22.96 -16.13
CA ILE A 35 6.36 -21.69 -15.63
C ILE A 35 7.28 -21.02 -14.61
N LYS A 36 7.98 -21.81 -13.78
CA LYS A 36 8.89 -21.30 -12.75
C LYS A 36 10.13 -20.61 -13.35
N ASP A 37 10.64 -21.14 -14.45
CA ASP A 37 11.91 -20.68 -15.05
C ASP A 37 11.73 -19.58 -16.12
N ASN A 38 10.54 -19.43 -16.72
CA ASN A 38 10.28 -18.45 -17.79
C ASN A 38 9.47 -17.22 -17.39
N VAL A 39 9.14 -17.04 -16.11
CA VAL A 39 8.56 -15.78 -15.62
C VAL A 39 9.55 -15.13 -14.67
N PRO A 40 10.43 -14.23 -15.15
CA PRO A 40 10.89 -13.16 -14.29
C PRO A 40 9.60 -12.52 -13.77
N ILE A 41 9.38 -12.55 -12.47
CA ILE A 41 8.34 -11.73 -11.84
C ILE A 41 8.84 -10.27 -11.93
N GLU A 42 8.94 -9.72 -13.13
CA GLU A 42 8.64 -8.32 -13.34
C GLU A 42 7.18 -8.21 -12.94
N SER A 43 6.96 -7.69 -11.74
CA SER A 43 5.65 -7.42 -11.17
C SER A 43 4.69 -6.99 -12.27
N LEU A 44 3.72 -7.85 -12.58
CA LEU A 44 2.54 -7.43 -13.34
C LEU A 44 2.13 -6.06 -12.77
N PRO A 45 1.95 -5.01 -13.60
CA PRO A 45 1.44 -3.74 -13.11
C PRO A 45 0.22 -4.05 -12.24
N PRO A 46 0.16 -3.59 -10.98
CA PRO A 46 -0.81 -4.11 -10.02
C PRO A 46 -2.22 -3.95 -10.58
N THR A 47 -2.83 -5.02 -11.12
CA THR A 47 -4.23 -4.94 -11.55
C THR A 47 -5.01 -4.34 -10.38
N PRO A 48 -5.79 -3.25 -10.59
CA PRO A 48 -6.40 -2.55 -9.47
C PRO A 48 -7.32 -3.51 -8.73
N THR A 49 -6.84 -4.03 -7.61
CA THR A 49 -7.50 -5.03 -6.77
C THR A 49 -8.52 -4.39 -5.85
N CYS A 50 -8.63 -3.07 -5.84
CA CYS A 50 -9.55 -2.36 -4.99
C CYS A 50 -10.97 -2.33 -5.58
N ALA A 51 -11.68 -3.45 -5.44
CA ALA A 51 -13.11 -3.51 -5.73
C ALA A 51 -13.88 -2.99 -4.52
N ILE A 52 -14.08 -1.67 -4.42
CA ILE A 52 -15.15 -1.13 -3.58
C ILE A 52 -16.46 -1.75 -4.08
N VAL A 53 -17.03 -2.68 -3.31
CA VAL A 53 -18.25 -3.40 -3.69
C VAL A 53 -19.47 -2.67 -3.15
N GLY A 54 -20.35 -2.24 -4.05
CA GLY A 54 -21.64 -1.67 -3.66
C GLY A 54 -22.24 -0.78 -4.74
N ASN A 55 -23.55 -0.85 -4.90
CA ASN A 55 -24.29 -0.08 -5.92
C ASN A 55 -25.20 1.00 -5.29
N SER A 56 -25.01 1.30 -4.00
CA SER A 56 -25.80 2.35 -3.36
C SER A 56 -25.45 3.72 -3.95
N PRO A 57 -26.39 4.68 -3.99
CA PRO A 57 -26.12 6.02 -4.52
C PRO A 57 -24.94 6.71 -3.83
N ILE A 58 -24.75 6.47 -2.52
CA ILE A 58 -23.66 7.02 -1.72
C ILE A 58 -22.31 6.45 -2.17
N ILE A 59 -22.20 5.13 -2.33
CA ILE A 59 -20.96 4.49 -2.79
C ILE A 59 -20.64 4.94 -4.22
N MET A 60 -21.64 5.05 -5.09
CA MET A 60 -21.44 5.55 -6.45
C MET A 60 -20.94 6.99 -6.49
N ASP A 61 -21.38 7.86 -5.57
CA ASP A 61 -20.87 9.22 -5.44
C ASP A 61 -19.42 9.25 -4.92
N VAL A 62 -19.10 8.40 -3.94
CA VAL A 62 -17.73 8.22 -3.44
C VAL A 62 -16.79 7.77 -4.56
N CYS A 63 -17.17 6.76 -5.34
CA CYS A 63 -16.37 6.29 -6.47
C CYS A 63 -16.14 7.39 -7.52
N LYS A 64 -17.14 8.24 -7.81
CA LYS A 64 -16.97 9.38 -8.72
C LYS A 64 -16.00 10.43 -8.17
N LYS A 65 -16.07 10.72 -6.86
CA LYS A 65 -15.12 11.63 -6.19
C LYS A 65 -13.72 11.06 -6.21
N LEU A 66 -13.56 9.77 -5.90
CA LEU A 66 -12.29 9.05 -5.96
C LEU A 66 -11.65 9.17 -7.34
N ALA A 67 -12.39 8.85 -8.40
CA ALA A 67 -11.88 8.94 -9.76
C ALA A 67 -11.33 10.34 -10.12
N ARG A 68 -11.96 11.42 -9.60
CA ARG A 68 -11.48 12.79 -9.79
C ARG A 68 -10.26 13.11 -8.93
N LEU A 69 -10.29 12.73 -7.66
CA LEU A 69 -9.21 12.98 -6.70
C LEU A 69 -7.94 12.22 -7.09
N SER A 70 -8.05 11.02 -7.65
CA SER A 70 -6.89 10.24 -8.08
C SER A 70 -6.04 10.95 -9.15
N GLN A 71 -6.66 11.83 -9.96
CA GLN A 71 -5.97 12.59 -11.03
C GLN A 71 -5.19 13.82 -10.55
N VAL A 72 -5.27 14.16 -9.26
CA VAL A 72 -4.55 15.31 -8.68
C VAL A 72 -3.64 14.85 -7.56
N ASP A 73 -2.46 15.45 -7.42
CA ASP A 73 -1.49 15.13 -6.35
C ASP A 73 -1.77 15.85 -5.02
N ALA A 74 -2.95 16.49 -4.90
CA ALA A 74 -3.33 17.15 -3.65
C ALA A 74 -3.48 16.14 -2.50
N PRO A 75 -3.12 16.53 -1.26
CA PRO A 75 -3.38 15.71 -0.09
C PRO A 75 -4.86 15.40 0.08
N VAL A 76 -5.18 14.17 0.47
CA VAL A 76 -6.58 13.72 0.64
C VAL A 76 -6.82 13.29 2.09
N LEU A 77 -7.90 13.79 2.69
CA LEU A 77 -8.39 13.34 3.99
C LEU A 77 -9.66 12.50 3.83
N VAL A 78 -9.64 11.29 4.36
CA VAL A 78 -10.75 10.33 4.36
C VAL A 78 -11.32 10.24 5.77
N THR A 79 -12.53 10.74 5.97
CA THR A 79 -13.23 10.69 7.25
C THR A 79 -14.28 9.59 7.26
N GLY A 80 -14.46 8.93 8.39
CA GLY A 80 -15.53 7.96 8.58
C GLY A 80 -15.30 7.07 9.80
N GLU A 81 -16.35 6.38 10.25
CA GLU A 81 -16.27 5.48 11.40
C GLU A 81 -15.25 4.35 11.19
N THR A 82 -14.81 3.72 12.27
CA THR A 82 -13.93 2.54 12.21
C THR A 82 -14.61 1.41 11.44
N GLY A 83 -13.88 0.72 10.55
CA GLY A 83 -14.41 -0.39 9.76
C GLY A 83 -15.20 0.00 8.50
N THR A 84 -15.25 1.29 8.12
CA THR A 84 -15.93 1.77 6.89
C THR A 84 -15.12 1.63 5.59
N GLY A 85 -13.96 0.98 5.63
CA GLY A 85 -13.13 0.74 4.45
C GLY A 85 -12.30 1.96 4.01
N LYS A 86 -11.90 2.84 4.93
CA LYS A 86 -11.04 4.01 4.62
C LYS A 86 -9.71 3.64 3.96
N GLU A 87 -9.13 2.51 4.37
CA GLU A 87 -7.91 1.96 3.76
C GLU A 87 -8.13 1.60 2.29
N LEU A 88 -9.24 0.93 1.95
CA LEU A 88 -9.61 0.62 0.56
C LEU A 88 -9.75 1.89 -0.29
N ILE A 89 -10.28 2.96 0.29
CA ILE A 89 -10.39 4.26 -0.39
C ILE A 89 -8.99 4.82 -0.67
N ALA A 90 -8.07 4.77 0.30
CA ALA A 90 -6.70 5.26 0.15
C ALA A 90 -5.90 4.44 -0.90
N GLU A 91 -6.02 3.11 -0.85
CA GLU A 91 -5.43 2.21 -1.84
C GLU A 91 -5.98 2.49 -3.24
N SER A 92 -7.30 2.67 -3.37
CA SER A 92 -7.94 3.02 -4.64
C SER A 92 -7.40 4.33 -5.21
N ILE A 93 -7.17 5.34 -4.35
CA ILE A 93 -6.59 6.62 -4.78
C ILE A 93 -5.20 6.39 -5.37
N ALA A 94 -4.34 5.67 -4.65
CA ALA A 94 -2.98 5.38 -5.10
C ALA A 94 -2.99 4.56 -6.41
N GLN A 95 -3.83 3.53 -6.49
CA GLN A 95 -3.95 2.65 -7.66
C GLN A 95 -4.46 3.37 -8.91
N LEU A 96 -5.32 4.37 -8.76
CA LEU A 96 -5.89 5.13 -9.88
C LEU A 96 -5.12 6.42 -10.21
N SER A 97 -4.02 6.69 -9.50
CA SER A 97 -3.23 7.90 -9.67
C SER A 97 -2.11 7.74 -10.70
N SER A 98 -1.46 8.85 -11.04
CA SER A 98 -0.21 8.88 -11.82
C SER A 98 0.95 8.12 -11.14
N ARG A 99 0.85 7.84 -9.84
CA ARG A 99 1.85 7.14 -9.01
C ARG A 99 1.56 5.65 -8.88
N PHE A 100 0.70 5.11 -9.73
CA PHE A 100 0.45 3.69 -9.81
C PHE A 100 1.75 2.88 -10.02
N GLY A 101 1.91 1.79 -9.27
CA GLY A 101 3.12 0.96 -9.30
C GLY A 101 4.32 1.53 -8.52
N LYS A 102 4.19 2.72 -7.93
CA LYS A 102 5.17 3.30 -6.98
C LYS A 102 4.89 2.81 -5.55
N PRO A 103 5.82 3.02 -4.60
CA PRO A 103 5.61 2.62 -3.21
C PRO A 103 4.31 3.20 -2.62
N PHE A 104 3.54 2.34 -1.95
CA PHE A 104 2.40 2.75 -1.12
C PHE A 104 2.70 2.36 0.32
N VAL A 105 3.08 3.34 1.14
CA VAL A 105 3.50 3.11 2.52
C VAL A 105 2.36 3.45 3.47
N VAL A 106 1.92 2.45 4.24
CA VAL A 106 0.88 2.61 5.25
C VAL A 106 1.51 2.86 6.61
N VAL A 107 1.06 3.92 7.28
CA VAL A 107 1.45 4.27 8.65
C VAL A 107 0.19 4.34 9.49
N ASN A 108 0.02 3.37 10.38
CA ASN A 108 -1.03 3.43 11.40
C ASN A 108 -0.51 4.23 12.60
N CYS A 109 -1.03 5.43 12.79
CA CYS A 109 -0.57 6.34 13.84
C CYS A 109 -0.98 5.90 15.26
N ALA A 110 -1.98 5.05 15.39
CA ALA A 110 -2.44 4.53 16.68
C ALA A 110 -1.68 3.27 17.14
N ALA A 111 -1.19 2.48 16.19
CA ALA A 111 -0.51 1.23 16.46
C ALA A 111 0.97 1.42 16.84
N VAL A 112 1.59 2.53 16.42
CA VAL A 112 3.00 2.81 16.68
C VAL A 112 3.14 3.64 17.96
N PRO A 113 3.99 3.22 18.92
CA PRO A 113 4.25 4.02 20.12
C PRO A 113 4.72 5.43 19.78
N GLU A 114 4.23 6.43 20.52
CA GLU A 114 4.58 7.85 20.35
C GLU A 114 6.10 8.10 20.36
N THR A 115 6.84 7.33 21.16
CA THR A 115 8.31 7.44 21.25
C THR A 115 9.04 6.93 20.01
N LEU A 116 8.40 6.12 19.18
CA LEU A 116 8.99 5.49 17.99
C LEU A 116 8.44 6.07 16.69
N ILE A 117 7.21 6.61 16.69
CA ILE A 117 6.58 7.05 15.45
C ILE A 117 7.39 8.16 14.74
N GLU A 118 8.08 9.02 15.49
CA GLU A 118 8.98 10.02 14.90
C GLU A 118 10.14 9.37 14.12
N SER A 119 10.80 8.38 14.73
CA SER A 119 11.96 7.72 14.16
C SER A 119 11.58 6.76 13.03
N GLU A 120 10.39 6.18 13.07
CA GLU A 120 9.82 5.43 11.96
C GLU A 120 9.48 6.35 10.78
N LEU A 121 8.87 7.52 11.02
CA LEU A 121 8.45 8.43 9.95
C LEU A 121 9.63 9.11 9.24
N PHE A 122 10.52 9.72 10.02
CA PHE A 122 11.60 10.58 9.51
C PHE A 122 12.94 9.85 9.43
N GLY A 123 13.06 8.66 10.02
CA GLY A 123 14.35 7.97 10.12
C GLY A 123 15.29 8.63 11.12
N PHE A 124 16.45 8.03 11.29
CA PHE A 124 17.45 8.51 12.24
C PHE A 124 18.86 8.13 11.83
N GLU A 125 19.82 8.97 12.23
CA GLU A 125 21.24 8.66 12.08
C GLU A 125 21.76 7.83 13.26
N LYS A 126 22.85 7.10 13.02
CA LYS A 126 23.54 6.33 14.04
C LYS A 126 23.98 7.25 15.18
N GLY A 127 23.68 6.86 16.41
CA GLY A 127 24.04 7.62 17.61
C GLY A 127 23.11 8.80 17.95
N SER A 128 21.98 8.96 17.25
CA SER A 128 21.00 10.02 17.53
C SER A 128 20.30 9.89 18.89
N PHE A 129 20.15 8.68 19.41
CA PHE A 129 19.61 8.40 20.75
C PHE A 129 20.16 7.09 21.33
N THR A 130 19.89 6.81 22.61
CA THR A 130 20.31 5.59 23.29
C THR A 130 19.68 4.37 22.63
N GLY A 131 20.49 3.54 21.95
CA GLY A 131 20.02 2.38 21.17
C GLY A 131 20.10 2.55 19.64
N ALA A 132 20.46 3.74 19.13
CA ALA A 132 20.66 3.97 17.70
C ALA A 132 22.00 3.37 17.20
N ILE A 133 22.07 2.04 17.14
CA ILE A 133 23.27 1.27 16.77
C ILE A 133 23.63 1.44 15.28
N ALA A 134 22.62 1.62 14.43
CA ALA A 134 22.74 1.87 13.00
C ALA A 134 21.81 3.01 12.59
N ALA A 135 22.04 3.60 11.42
CA ALA A 135 21.08 4.52 10.82
C ALA A 135 19.91 3.73 10.23
N LYS A 136 18.71 4.33 10.23
CA LYS A 136 17.50 3.74 9.63
C LYS A 136 16.81 4.80 8.78
N GLU A 137 16.41 4.42 7.57
CA GLU A 137 15.60 5.27 6.70
C GLU A 137 14.16 5.34 7.20
N GLY A 138 13.56 6.54 7.10
CA GLY A 138 12.17 6.77 7.49
C GLY A 138 11.18 6.33 6.42
N MET A 139 9.95 6.05 6.86
CA MET A 139 8.82 5.70 5.99
C MET A 139 8.56 6.75 4.90
N LEU A 140 8.74 8.03 5.21
CA LEU A 140 8.60 9.11 4.21
C LEU A 140 9.65 9.03 3.10
N LYS A 141 10.87 8.53 3.41
CA LYS A 141 11.89 8.30 2.39
C LYS A 141 11.63 7.04 1.58
N ILE A 142 11.09 6.00 2.21
CA ILE A 142 10.67 4.78 1.52
C ILE A 142 9.49 5.06 0.56
N ALA A 143 8.62 5.99 0.92
CA ALA A 143 7.46 6.40 0.11
C ALA A 143 7.79 7.35 -1.05
N ASP A 144 9.06 7.70 -1.26
CA ASP A 144 9.50 8.66 -2.28
C ASP A 144 9.02 8.27 -3.69
N GLU A 145 8.60 9.26 -4.46
CA GLU A 145 7.88 9.14 -5.74
C GLU A 145 6.50 8.44 -5.67
N GLY A 146 6.10 7.95 -4.51
CA GLY A 146 4.88 7.18 -4.29
C GLY A 146 3.86 7.89 -3.43
N CYS A 147 3.15 7.10 -2.61
CA CYS A 147 2.11 7.57 -1.72
C CYS A 147 2.39 7.12 -0.28
N VAL A 148 2.08 7.99 0.68
CA VAL A 148 2.02 7.63 2.10
C VAL A 148 0.58 7.74 2.57
N PHE A 149 0.10 6.71 3.26
CA PHE A 149 -1.22 6.67 3.88
C PHE A 149 -1.08 6.71 5.40
N PHE A 150 -1.57 7.79 6.02
CA PHE A 150 -1.65 7.92 7.47
C PHE A 150 -3.02 7.48 7.96
N ASP A 151 -3.12 6.30 8.57
CA ASP A 151 -4.35 5.87 9.23
C ASP A 151 -4.39 6.38 10.67
N GLU A 152 -5.58 6.75 11.11
CA GLU A 152 -5.85 7.37 12.41
C GLU A 152 -4.94 8.59 12.70
N VAL A 153 -4.80 9.50 11.72
CA VAL A 153 -3.94 10.69 11.80
C VAL A 153 -4.24 11.59 13.01
N GLY A 154 -5.47 11.52 13.55
CA GLY A 154 -5.86 12.20 14.78
C GLY A 154 -5.24 11.66 16.08
N GLU A 155 -4.51 10.55 16.00
CA GLU A 155 -3.70 10.00 17.11
C GLU A 155 -2.25 10.51 17.07
N LEU A 156 -1.87 11.32 16.06
CA LEU A 156 -0.53 11.87 16.01
C LEU A 156 -0.27 12.81 17.20
N PRO A 157 0.86 12.61 17.90
CA PRO A 157 1.32 13.53 18.93
C PRO A 157 1.42 14.98 18.42
N LEU A 158 0.98 15.95 19.23
CA LEU A 158 1.02 17.38 18.86
C LEU A 158 2.44 17.84 18.48
N ALA A 159 3.47 17.30 19.14
CA ALA A 159 4.86 17.61 18.84
C ALA A 159 5.28 17.22 17.41
N LEU A 160 4.64 16.19 16.82
CA LEU A 160 4.90 15.74 15.47
C LEU A 160 4.02 16.41 14.42
N GLN A 161 2.84 16.88 14.79
CA GLN A 161 1.95 17.59 13.85
C GLN A 161 2.63 18.82 13.25
N GLY A 162 3.43 19.56 14.02
CA GLY A 162 4.22 20.70 13.50
C GLY A 162 5.27 20.28 12.47
N LYS A 163 5.95 19.14 12.67
CA LYS A 163 6.92 18.59 11.72
C LYS A 163 6.24 18.06 10.46
N LEU A 164 5.12 17.36 10.62
CA LEU A 164 4.31 16.87 9.50
C LEU A 164 3.75 18.03 8.66
N LEU A 165 3.29 19.11 9.29
CA LEU A 165 2.85 20.30 8.57
C LEU A 165 3.98 20.93 7.74
N ARG A 166 5.17 21.06 8.33
CA ARG A 166 6.35 21.53 7.59
C ARG A 166 6.66 20.62 6.41
N PHE A 167 6.62 19.30 6.63
CA PHE A 167 6.79 18.31 5.57
C PHE A 167 5.74 18.47 4.45
N LEU A 168 4.46 18.62 4.77
CA LEU A 168 3.39 18.83 3.78
C LEU A 168 3.60 20.10 2.93
N GLN A 169 4.23 21.13 3.50
CA GLN A 169 4.50 22.39 2.82
C GLN A 169 5.77 22.36 1.97
N THR A 170 6.84 21.74 2.48
CA THR A 170 8.18 21.80 1.86
C THR A 170 8.58 20.52 1.15
N GLN A 171 7.84 19.43 1.35
CA GLN A 171 8.19 18.09 0.88
C GLN A 171 9.60 17.69 1.36
N SER A 172 9.96 18.13 2.56
CA SER A 172 11.31 17.94 3.12
C SER A 172 11.28 17.81 4.63
N PHE A 173 12.25 17.07 5.16
CA PHE A 173 12.40 16.83 6.60
C PHE A 173 13.86 16.57 6.98
N TYR A 174 14.14 16.57 8.28
CA TYR A 174 15.45 16.19 8.83
C TYR A 174 15.30 14.86 9.59
N PRO A 175 16.08 13.83 9.24
CA PRO A 175 16.18 12.63 10.08
C PRO A 175 16.65 12.99 11.48
N ILE A 176 16.25 12.19 12.48
CA ILE A 176 16.60 12.45 13.88
C ILE A 176 18.12 12.40 14.04
N GLY A 177 18.68 13.46 14.62
CA GLY A 177 20.12 13.63 14.83
C GLY A 177 20.91 14.04 13.58
N SER A 178 20.26 14.19 12.42
CA SER A 178 20.89 14.68 11.21
C SER A 178 20.79 16.20 11.09
N THR A 179 21.78 16.80 10.43
CA THR A 179 21.75 18.20 9.98
C THR A 179 21.49 18.32 8.48
N LYS A 180 21.33 17.18 7.79
CA LYS A 180 21.07 17.13 6.36
C LYS A 180 19.57 17.05 6.12
N GLU A 181 19.08 17.97 5.29
CA GLU A 181 17.70 17.95 4.83
C GLU A 181 17.52 16.86 3.78
N VAL A 182 16.42 16.13 3.87
CA VAL A 182 16.01 15.12 2.91
C VAL A 182 14.75 15.63 2.21
N HIS A 183 14.84 15.76 0.88
CA HIS A 183 13.69 16.05 0.02
C HIS A 183 13.12 14.74 -0.53
N VAL A 184 11.80 14.66 -0.60
CA VAL A 184 11.05 13.52 -1.17
C VAL A 184 9.85 14.06 -1.93
N ASP A 185 9.39 13.37 -2.95
CA ASP A 185 8.16 13.70 -3.65
C ASP A 185 7.08 12.65 -3.32
N VAL A 186 6.29 12.91 -2.27
CA VAL A 186 5.29 11.96 -1.78
C VAL A 186 3.91 12.57 -1.77
N ARG A 187 2.96 11.83 -2.34
CA ARG A 187 1.53 12.16 -2.20
C ARG A 187 1.01 11.65 -0.86
N VAL A 188 0.38 12.54 -0.09
CA VAL A 188 -0.13 12.23 1.24
C VAL A 188 -1.63 11.92 1.20
N ILE A 189 -2.00 10.78 1.75
CA ILE A 189 -3.39 10.37 2.01
C ILE A 189 -3.51 10.16 3.52
N SER A 190 -4.61 10.59 4.13
CA SER A 190 -4.82 10.47 5.57
C SER A 190 -6.23 10.02 5.87
N ALA A 191 -6.41 9.28 6.95
CA ALA A 191 -7.70 8.84 7.44
C ALA A 191 -7.86 9.11 8.94
N THR A 192 -9.10 9.38 9.34
CA THR A 192 -9.47 9.54 10.75
C THR A 192 -10.93 9.15 10.97
N ASN A 193 -11.23 8.60 12.14
CA ASN A 193 -12.58 8.43 12.67
C ASN A 193 -12.98 9.54 13.65
N ARG A 194 -12.02 10.36 14.09
CA ARG A 194 -12.24 11.50 14.97
C ARG A 194 -12.67 12.71 14.16
N ASP A 195 -13.56 13.50 14.74
CA ASP A 195 -13.83 14.84 14.26
C ASP A 195 -12.61 15.73 14.55
N LEU A 196 -12.12 16.44 13.53
CA LEU A 196 -10.95 17.32 13.60
C LEU A 196 -11.36 18.80 13.61
N SER A 197 -12.66 19.11 13.72
CA SER A 197 -13.23 20.46 13.73
C SER A 197 -13.02 21.22 15.04
#